data_AF-A0A164HAE9-F1
#
_entry.id   AF-A0A164HAE9-F1
#
_cell.length_a   1.000
_cell.length_b   1.000
_cell.length_c   1.000
_cell.angle_alpha   90.00
_cell.angle_beta   90.00
_cell.angle_gamma   90.00
#
_symmetry.space_group_name_H-M   'P 1'
#
loop_
_entity.id
_entity.type
_entity.pdbx_description
1 polymer ?
#
loop_
_entity_poly.entity_id
_entity_poly.type
_entity_poly.pdbx_seq_one_letter_code
_entity_poly.pdbx_strand_id
1 'polypeptide(L)'
;MSSPKTFLSEVYRPELTYLRRRFGVSAAIVDTGGGCLGIRVAAGHAPGSEQPVEVLVTTVDAGLAVDRGEIVHWYACVYDTTSGGTALADGHDPDSGPVAVTTALANLHDAIPASENICPCLLVGGLDLPQRE
;
A
#
# COMPACT_ATOMS: atom_id res chain seq x y z
N MET A 1 -13.41 -20.64 -11.43
CA MET A 1 -12.63 -19.43 -11.75
C MET A 1 -11.80 -19.09 -10.52
N SER A 2 -10.49 -18.92 -10.65
CA SER A 2 -9.64 -18.47 -9.54
C SER A 2 -10.05 -17.05 -9.12
N SER A 3 -10.01 -16.74 -7.82
CA SER A 3 -10.34 -15.40 -7.35
C SER A 3 -9.34 -14.37 -7.94
N PRO A 4 -9.75 -13.13 -8.23
CA PRO A 4 -8.83 -12.09 -8.71
C PRO A 4 -7.60 -11.91 -7.82
N LYS A 5 -7.76 -12.02 -6.49
CA LYS A 5 -6.66 -11.97 -5.52
C LYS A 5 -5.66 -13.12 -5.68
N THR A 6 -6.13 -14.33 -6.02
CA THR A 6 -5.26 -15.48 -6.26
C THR A 6 -4.37 -15.24 -7.48
N PHE A 7 -4.98 -14.84 -8.60
CA PHE A 7 -4.24 -14.52 -9.82
C PHE A 7 -3.22 -13.39 -9.60
N LEU A 8 -3.66 -12.28 -8.98
CA LEU A 8 -2.77 -11.16 -8.70
C LEU A 8 -1.64 -11.54 -7.72
N SER A 9 -1.87 -12.50 -6.82
CA SER A 9 -0.80 -12.98 -5.93
C SER A 9 0.32 -13.67 -6.69
N GLU A 10 0.03 -14.24 -7.87
CA GLU A 10 1.06 -14.80 -8.76
C GLU A 10 1.80 -13.69 -9.52
N VAL A 11 1.06 -12.72 -10.09
CA VAL A 11 1.61 -11.56 -10.82
C VAL A 11 2.54 -10.73 -9.93
N TYR A 12 2.12 -10.46 -8.69
CA TYR A 12 2.83 -9.66 -7.70
C TYR A 12 3.63 -10.48 -6.69
N ARG A 13 3.88 -11.76 -6.98
CA ARG A 13 4.73 -12.60 -6.13
C ARG A 13 6.09 -11.96 -5.80
N PRO A 14 6.78 -11.26 -6.73
CA PRO A 14 8.03 -10.56 -6.40
C PRO A 14 7.84 -9.51 -5.30
N GLU A 15 6.81 -8.67 -5.43
CA GLU A 15 6.53 -7.57 -4.50
C GLU A 15 6.05 -8.09 -3.14
N LEU A 16 5.16 -9.08 -3.13
CA LEU A 16 4.74 -9.77 -1.89
C LEU A 16 5.94 -10.39 -1.16
N THR A 17 6.87 -11.00 -1.90
CA THR A 17 8.09 -11.60 -1.32
C THR A 17 9.03 -10.53 -0.77
N TYR A 18 9.21 -9.44 -1.51
CA TYR A 18 10.02 -8.30 -1.09
C TYR A 18 9.50 -7.69 0.21
N LEU A 19 8.21 -7.32 0.25
CA LEU A 19 7.60 -6.70 1.42
C LEU A 19 7.67 -7.64 2.64
N ARG A 20 7.42 -8.93 2.45
CA ARG A 20 7.56 -9.92 3.51
C ARG A 20 8.98 -9.98 4.08
N ARG A 21 10.00 -9.96 3.22
CA ARG A 21 11.40 -9.97 3.66
C ARG A 21 11.78 -8.66 4.34
N ARG A 22 11.30 -7.52 3.83
CA ARG A 22 11.61 -6.19 4.36
C ARG A 22 11.03 -5.97 5.75
N PHE A 23 9.77 -6.33 5.96
CA PHE A 23 9.06 -6.02 7.21
C PHE A 23 8.95 -7.22 8.16
N GLY A 24 9.38 -8.42 7.74
CA GLY A 24 9.29 -9.63 8.57
C GLY A 24 7.86 -10.15 8.78
N VAL A 25 6.87 -9.57 8.11
CA VAL A 25 5.45 -9.90 8.22
C VAL A 25 4.84 -10.13 6.84
N SER A 26 3.79 -10.95 6.76
CA SER A 26 3.15 -11.25 5.47
C SER A 26 2.49 -10.02 4.86
N ALA A 27 2.81 -9.73 3.59
CA ALA A 27 2.03 -8.82 2.75
C ALA A 27 0.86 -9.56 2.11
N ALA A 28 -0.24 -8.85 1.86
CA ALA A 28 -1.46 -9.43 1.29
C ALA A 28 -2.10 -8.52 0.25
N ILE A 29 -2.81 -9.11 -0.71
CA ILE A 29 -3.66 -8.36 -1.64
C ILE A 29 -5.01 -8.10 -0.97
N VAL A 30 -5.39 -6.83 -0.88
CA VAL A 30 -6.57 -6.37 -0.16
C VAL A 30 -7.49 -5.57 -1.09
N ASP A 31 -8.76 -5.53 -0.73
CA ASP A 31 -9.70 -4.56 -1.32
C ASP A 31 -9.48 -3.23 -0.62
N THR A 32 -9.34 -2.17 -1.41
CA THR A 32 -9.08 -0.83 -0.89
C THR A 32 -10.34 0.06 -0.93
N GLY A 33 -11.46 -0.49 -1.42
CA GLY A 33 -12.71 0.22 -1.67
C GLY A 33 -12.90 0.53 -3.16
N GLY A 34 -14.14 0.73 -3.58
CA GLY A 34 -14.47 1.15 -4.96
C GLY A 34 -14.16 0.10 -6.05
N GLY A 35 -13.88 -1.16 -5.69
CA GLY A 35 -13.50 -2.23 -6.61
C GLY A 35 -12.01 -2.31 -6.90
N CYS A 36 -11.19 -1.53 -6.19
CA CYS A 36 -9.75 -1.48 -6.35
C CYS A 36 -9.03 -2.48 -5.43
N LEU A 37 -7.88 -2.97 -5.89
CA LEU A 37 -7.02 -3.87 -5.14
C LEU A 37 -5.64 -3.22 -4.94
N GLY A 38 -5.01 -3.53 -3.80
CA GLY A 38 -3.66 -3.09 -3.48
C GLY A 38 -2.90 -4.13 -2.65
N ILE A 39 -1.58 -3.99 -2.55
CA ILE A 39 -0.74 -4.83 -1.70
C ILE A 39 -0.54 -4.12 -0.37
N ARG A 40 -1.02 -4.70 0.72
CA ARG A 40 -0.93 -4.17 2.08
C ARG A 40 0.10 -4.91 2.90
N VAL A 41 0.86 -4.19 3.72
CA VAL A 41 1.80 -4.77 4.70
C VAL A 41 1.93 -3.86 5.92
N ALA A 42 1.99 -4.45 7.12
CA ALA A 42 2.33 -3.70 8.33
C ALA A 42 3.79 -3.26 8.29
N ALA A 43 4.03 -1.98 8.57
CA ALA A 43 5.32 -1.32 8.38
C ALA A 43 5.92 -0.76 9.69
N GLY A 44 5.45 -1.24 10.84
CA GLY A 44 5.94 -0.83 12.15
C GLY A 44 5.15 0.34 12.71
N HIS A 45 5.85 1.36 13.22
CA HIS A 45 5.24 2.55 13.83
C HIS A 45 5.73 3.84 13.17
N ALA A 46 4.91 4.88 13.24
CA ALA A 46 5.29 6.20 12.76
C ALA A 46 6.46 6.78 13.60
N PRO A 47 7.41 7.49 12.98
CA PRO A 47 8.52 8.14 13.68
C PRO A 47 8.04 9.07 14.79
N GLY A 48 8.60 8.91 16.00
CA GLY A 48 8.24 9.73 17.15
C GLY A 48 6.89 9.39 17.79
N SER A 49 6.22 8.31 17.38
CA SER A 49 5.00 7.81 18.02
C SER A 49 4.98 6.29 18.11
N GLU A 50 4.10 5.76 18.96
CA GLU A 50 3.78 4.34 19.03
C GLU A 50 2.59 3.98 18.12
N GLN A 51 2.22 4.84 17.17
CA GLN A 51 1.09 4.60 16.29
C GLN A 51 1.49 3.62 15.18
N PRO A 52 0.83 2.45 15.08
CA PRO A 52 1.15 1.48 14.04
C PRO A 52 0.79 2.02 12.66
N VAL A 53 1.66 1.71 11.69
CA VAL A 53 1.48 2.12 10.30
C VAL A 53 1.48 0.93 9.35
N GLU A 54 0.75 1.10 8.26
CA GLU A 54 0.69 0.16 7.15
C GLU A 54 1.10 0.85 5.85
N VAL A 55 1.72 0.08 4.96
CA VAL A 55 2.01 0.50 3.58
C VAL A 55 1.03 -0.19 2.65
N LEU A 56 0.44 0.59 1.74
CA LEU A 56 -0.37 0.11 0.62
C LEU A 56 0.33 0.43 -0.70
N VAL A 57 0.48 -0.57 -1.57
CA VAL A 57 1.14 -0.43 -2.88
C VAL A 57 0.16 -0.71 -4.03
N THR A 58 0.20 0.13 -5.08
CA THR A 58 -0.58 0.03 -6.33
C THR A 58 0.28 0.36 -7.56
N THR A 59 -0.23 0.14 -8.78
CA THR A 59 0.57 0.19 -10.03
C THR A 59 -0.06 0.87 -11.24
N VAL A 60 -1.37 1.10 -11.23
CA VAL A 60 -2.14 1.88 -12.21
C VAL A 60 -3.06 2.79 -11.43
N ASP A 61 -3.51 3.90 -12.00
CA ASP A 61 -4.46 4.85 -11.39
C ASP A 61 -5.45 4.14 -10.45
N ALA A 62 -5.13 4.12 -9.15
CA ALA A 62 -5.89 3.47 -8.07
C ALA A 62 -5.88 1.93 -7.88
N GLY A 63 -5.15 1.11 -8.64
CA GLY A 63 -5.25 -0.36 -8.52
C GLY A 63 -4.00 -1.16 -8.90
N LEU A 64 -4.11 -2.49 -8.76
CA LEU A 64 -3.13 -3.44 -9.27
C LEU A 64 -3.46 -3.79 -10.72
N ALA A 65 -2.48 -3.63 -11.62
CA ALA A 65 -2.55 -4.09 -12.99
C ALA A 65 -2.66 -5.62 -13.03
N VAL A 66 -3.41 -6.15 -13.98
CA VAL A 66 -3.58 -7.61 -14.16
C VAL A 66 -2.41 -8.22 -14.93
N ASP A 67 -1.72 -7.43 -15.74
CA ASP A 67 -0.47 -7.80 -16.40
C ASP A 67 0.68 -6.87 -15.96
N ARG A 68 1.91 -7.41 -15.88
CA ARG A 68 3.07 -6.61 -15.47
C ARG A 68 3.49 -5.57 -16.50
N GLY A 69 3.24 -5.81 -17.78
CA GLY A 69 3.50 -4.88 -18.87
C GLY A 69 2.53 -3.68 -18.90
N GLU A 70 1.44 -3.74 -18.13
CA GLU A 70 0.49 -2.64 -17.96
C GLU A 70 0.85 -1.71 -16.79
N ILE A 71 1.89 -2.04 -16.02
CA ILE A 71 2.35 -1.22 -14.91
C ILE A 71 3.02 0.04 -15.48
N VAL A 72 2.42 1.19 -15.22
CA VAL A 72 2.94 2.49 -15.69
C VAL A 72 3.70 3.21 -14.58
N HIS A 73 3.22 3.12 -13.35
CA HIS A 73 3.84 3.76 -12.19
C HIS A 73 3.54 2.98 -10.92
N TRP A 74 4.54 2.82 -10.07
CA TRP A 74 4.36 2.31 -8.71
C TRP A 74 4.02 3.44 -7.77
N TYR A 75 2.99 3.21 -6.95
CA TYR A 75 2.61 4.09 -5.86
C TYR A 75 2.63 3.33 -4.55
N ALA A 76 3.15 3.96 -3.51
CA ALA A 76 3.09 3.47 -2.14
C ALA A 76 2.60 4.58 -1.23
N CYS A 77 1.64 4.27 -0.37
CA CYS A 77 1.13 5.21 0.63
C CYS A 77 1.25 4.59 2.03
N VAL A 78 1.59 5.41 3.01
CA VAL A 78 1.67 5.03 4.42
C VAL A 78 0.44 5.54 5.15
N TYR A 79 -0.20 4.70 5.94
CA TYR A 79 -1.41 5.03 6.71
C TYR A 79 -1.19 4.74 8.18
N ASP A 80 -1.81 5.57 9.03
CA ASP A 80 -2.07 5.21 10.42
C ASP A 80 -3.24 4.22 10.47
N THR A 81 -3.04 3.07 11.11
CA THR A 81 -4.10 2.05 11.24
C THR A 81 -5.16 2.41 12.27
N THR A 82 -4.97 3.47 13.06
CA THR A 82 -5.87 3.89 14.14
C THR A 82 -6.80 5.03 13.75
N SER A 83 -6.32 5.95 12.91
CA SER A 83 -7.07 7.16 12.52
C SER A 83 -7.95 6.95 11.28
N GLY A 84 -7.62 5.97 10.43
CA GLY A 84 -8.37 5.63 9.22
C GLY A 84 -8.37 6.73 8.14
N GLY A 85 -8.39 6.33 6.87
CA GLY A 85 -8.82 7.18 5.75
C GLY A 85 -7.78 8.08 5.09
N THR A 86 -6.79 8.63 5.79
CA THR A 86 -5.83 9.59 5.20
C THR A 86 -4.40 9.03 5.17
N ALA A 87 -3.77 9.11 4.00
CA ALA A 87 -2.35 8.79 3.87
C ALA A 87 -1.50 9.82 4.63
N LEU A 88 -0.55 9.35 5.43
CA LEU A 88 0.42 10.19 6.15
C LEU A 88 1.53 10.69 5.21
N ALA A 89 1.99 9.81 4.33
CA ALA A 89 3.02 10.07 3.34
C ALA A 89 2.82 9.16 2.13
N ASP A 90 3.32 9.57 0.97
CA ASP A 90 3.33 8.76 -0.25
C ASP A 90 4.71 8.76 -0.92
N GLY A 91 4.91 7.80 -1.81
CA GLY A 91 6.08 7.68 -2.64
C GLY A 91 5.67 7.07 -3.98
N HIS A 92 6.35 7.49 -5.04
CA HIS A 92 6.09 7.01 -6.39
C HIS A 92 7.40 6.72 -7.11
N ASP A 93 7.36 5.75 -8.02
CA ASP A 93 8.48 5.43 -8.90
C ASP A 93 7.96 4.80 -10.19
N PRO A 94 8.45 5.20 -11.38
CA PRO A 94 7.96 4.65 -12.64
C PRO A 94 8.29 3.15 -12.81
N ASP A 95 9.38 2.66 -12.21
CA ASP A 95 9.96 1.37 -12.57
C ASP A 95 9.93 0.34 -11.43
N SER A 96 9.84 0.79 -10.17
CA SER A 96 10.14 -0.03 -9.00
C SER A 96 9.26 0.23 -7.77
N GLY A 97 8.41 -0.74 -7.45
CA GLY A 97 7.64 -0.80 -6.20
C GLY A 97 8.50 -0.67 -4.93
N PRO A 98 9.64 -1.39 -4.82
CA PRO A 98 10.58 -1.21 -3.71
C PRO A 98 11.07 0.23 -3.49
N VAL A 99 11.29 0.98 -4.58
CA VAL A 99 11.70 2.38 -4.51
C VAL A 99 10.54 3.24 -4.03
N ALA A 100 9.34 3.09 -4.62
CA ALA A 100 8.13 3.79 -4.18
C ALA A 100 7.88 3.62 -2.66
N VAL A 101 8.00 2.39 -2.14
CA VAL A 101 7.87 2.08 -0.71
C VAL A 101 8.97 2.75 0.14
N THR A 102 10.21 2.73 -0.34
CA THR A 102 11.33 3.36 0.37
C THR A 102 11.13 4.88 0.45
N THR A 103 10.71 5.49 -0.66
CA THR A 103 10.38 6.92 -0.73
C THR A 103 9.24 7.28 0.22
N ALA A 104 8.15 6.50 0.24
CA ALA A 104 7.02 6.78 1.12
C ALA A 104 7.41 6.74 2.61
N LEU A 105 8.26 5.78 3.01
CA LEU A 105 8.77 5.69 4.38
C LEU A 105 9.76 6.81 4.72
N ALA A 106 10.60 7.22 3.76
CA ALA A 106 11.50 8.37 3.94
C ALA A 106 10.69 9.66 4.10
N ASN A 107 9.67 9.87 3.27
CA ASN A 107 8.77 11.01 3.38
C ASN A 107 8.06 11.05 4.75
N LEU A 108 7.60 9.90 5.26
CA LEU A 108 7.06 9.81 6.63
C LEU A 108 8.10 10.23 7.68
N HIS A 109 9.35 9.78 7.54
CA HIS A 109 10.46 10.15 8.44
C HIS A 109 10.75 11.64 8.44
N ASP A 110 10.75 12.24 7.25
CA ASP A 110 11.06 13.65 7.05
C ASP A 110 9.83 14.57 7.23
N ALA A 111 8.70 14.02 7.71
CA ALA A 111 7.43 14.72 7.88
C ALA A 111 6.92 15.41 6.60
N ILE A 112 7.20 14.82 5.44
CA ILE A 112 6.67 15.24 4.14
C ILE A 112 5.28 14.60 3.98
N PRO A 113 4.20 15.42 3.91
CA PRO A 113 2.85 14.91 3.86
C PRO A 113 2.57 14.24 2.51
N ALA A 114 1.53 13.39 2.52
CA ALA A 114 1.06 12.75 1.31
C ALA A 114 0.51 13.76 0.29
N SER A 115 0.68 13.50 -0.99
CA SER A 115 0.18 14.34 -2.08
C SER A 115 -1.35 14.59 -2.01
N GLU A 116 -1.81 15.81 -2.30
CA GLU A 116 -3.24 16.20 -2.22
C GLU A 116 -4.15 15.44 -3.20
N ASN A 117 -3.58 14.93 -4.30
CA ASN A 117 -4.30 14.21 -5.36
C ASN A 117 -4.04 12.70 -5.34
N ILE A 118 -3.92 12.11 -4.14
CA ILE A 118 -3.84 10.66 -4.01
C ILE A 118 -5.17 10.05 -4.49
N CYS A 119 -5.05 8.98 -5.27
CA CYS A 119 -6.21 8.39 -5.91
C CYS A 119 -7.26 7.93 -4.89
N PRO A 120 -8.57 8.11 -5.11
CA PRO A 120 -9.60 7.74 -4.13
C PRO A 120 -9.58 6.27 -3.69
N CYS A 121 -9.07 5.34 -4.50
CA CYS A 121 -8.90 3.94 -4.05
C CYS A 121 -7.74 3.74 -3.07
N LEU A 122 -6.90 4.74 -2.87
CA LEU A 122 -5.91 4.82 -1.80
C LEU A 122 -6.49 5.57 -0.58
N LEU A 123 -7.71 6.10 -0.65
CA LEU A 123 -8.43 6.56 0.54
C LEU A 123 -9.06 5.34 1.19
N VAL A 124 -8.38 4.84 2.22
CA VAL A 124 -8.70 3.60 2.90
C VAL A 124 -10.01 3.76 3.68
N GLY A 125 -11.14 3.62 2.98
CA GLY A 125 -12.50 3.69 3.53
C GLY A 125 -13.09 2.31 3.91
N GLY A 126 -12.32 1.23 3.77
CA GLY A 126 -12.79 -0.15 3.89
C GLY A 126 -11.86 -1.11 4.63
N LEU A 127 -10.89 -0.62 5.42
CA LEU A 127 -10.29 -1.48 6.43
C LEU A 127 -11.36 -1.72 7.49
N ASP A 128 -11.90 -2.94 7.54
CA ASP A 128 -12.56 -3.49 8.72
C ASP A 128 -11.59 -3.34 9.91
N LEU A 129 -11.64 -2.19 10.57
CA LEU A 129 -11.27 -2.09 11.97
C LEU A 129 -12.16 -3.12 12.68
N PRO A 130 -11.63 -3.99 13.55
CA PRO A 130 -12.48 -4.87 14.33
C PRO A 130 -13.52 -3.99 15.02
N GLN A 131 -14.80 -4.21 14.67
CA GLN A 131 -15.88 -3.58 15.41
C GLN A 131 -15.73 -4.06 16.86
N ARG A 132 -15.26 -3.17 17.73
CA ARG A 132 -15.30 -3.41 19.16
C ARG A 132 -16.78 -3.51 19.51
N GLU A 133 -17.19 -4.72 19.90
CA GLU A 133 -18.46 -4.97 20.59
C GLU A 133 -18.59 -4.10 21.85
#